data_AF-A0A1J1GNI6-F1
#
_entry.id   AF-A0A1J1GNI6-F1
#
_cell.length_a   1.000
_cell.length_b   1.000
_cell.length_c   1.000
_cell.angle_alpha   90.00
_cell.angle_beta   90.00
_cell.angle_gamma   90.00
#
_symmetry.space_group_name_H-M   'P 1'
#
loop_
_entity.id
_entity.type
_entity.pdbx_description
1 polymer ?
#
loop_
_entity_poly.entity_id
_entity_poly.type
_entity_poly.pdbx_seq_one_letter_code
_entity_poly.pdbx_strand_id
1 'polypeptide(L)'
;MIKFNKDHLRILSEIELKDNNNLAHIDTLSESFFEFLKNEEILLKTRALKKWEEICFIEGIRRSLFGRSWEEDKFQKWHNQIQKYVDDFHANVVDEYKKLKENSSTDEECSKFFSMKKKEWKKYKDSTYKLFKEYVKDYKEEWDRKQNKENVLYRVLRKST
;
A
#
# COMPACT_ATOMS: atom_id res chain seq x y z
N MET A 1 25.79 3.89 -60.04
CA MET A 1 25.56 2.56 -59.46
C MET A 1 25.78 2.68 -57.95
N ILE A 2 24.70 2.76 -57.16
CA ILE A 2 24.81 2.88 -55.69
C ILE A 2 25.16 1.49 -55.16
N LYS A 3 26.34 1.33 -54.55
CA LYS A 3 26.81 0.06 -53.99
C LYS A 3 26.02 -0.20 -52.69
N PHE A 4 25.21 -1.24 -52.68
CA PHE A 4 24.44 -1.68 -51.51
C PHE A 4 25.39 -2.07 -50.38
N ASN A 5 25.32 -1.37 -49.24
CA ASN A 5 26.18 -1.62 -48.09
C ASN A 5 25.50 -2.58 -47.10
N LYS A 6 25.77 -3.88 -47.25
CA LYS A 6 25.25 -4.93 -46.36
C LYS A 6 25.63 -4.73 -44.89
N ASP A 7 26.80 -4.18 -44.61
CA ASP A 7 27.24 -3.94 -43.24
C ASP A 7 26.40 -2.85 -42.56
N HIS A 8 25.94 -1.84 -43.32
CA HIS A 8 25.09 -0.79 -42.77
C HIS A 8 23.72 -1.33 -42.33
N LEU A 9 23.11 -2.23 -43.11
CA LEU A 9 21.87 -2.89 -42.72
C LEU A 9 22.06 -3.84 -41.53
N ARG A 10 23.19 -4.54 -41.45
CA ARG A 10 23.53 -5.36 -40.28
C ARG A 10 23.58 -4.50 -39.02
N ILE A 11 24.30 -3.38 -39.06
CA ILE A 11 24.43 -2.45 -37.92
C ILE A 11 23.05 -1.91 -37.50
N LEU A 12 22.21 -1.50 -38.44
CA LEU A 12 20.85 -1.05 -38.13
C LEU A 12 20.00 -2.15 -37.47
N SER A 13 20.09 -3.38 -37.98
CA SER A 13 19.36 -4.52 -37.39
C SER A 13 19.85 -4.88 -35.98
N GLU A 14 21.16 -4.75 -35.71
CA GLU A 14 21.74 -4.99 -34.39
C GLU A 14 21.32 -3.91 -33.38
N ILE A 15 21.21 -2.65 -33.82
CA ILE A 15 20.68 -1.54 -33.01
C ILE A 15 19.21 -1.79 -32.68
N GLU A 16 18.39 -2.11 -33.68
CA GLU A 16 16.96 -2.36 -33.51
C GLU A 16 16.69 -3.58 -32.58
N LEU A 17 17.48 -4.65 -32.71
CA LEU A 17 17.43 -5.81 -31.81
C LEU A 17 17.79 -5.41 -30.36
N LYS A 18 18.81 -4.57 -30.18
CA LYS A 18 19.21 -4.09 -28.85
C LYS A 18 18.14 -3.21 -28.22
N ASP A 19 17.52 -2.33 -29.00
CA ASP A 19 16.45 -1.46 -28.54
C ASP A 19 15.20 -2.27 -28.15
N ASN A 20 14.83 -3.27 -28.95
CA ASN A 20 13.72 -4.18 -28.63
C ASN A 20 13.97 -4.99 -27.35
N ASN A 21 15.19 -5.48 -27.14
CA ASN A 21 15.55 -6.22 -25.93
C ASN A 21 15.48 -5.33 -24.67
N ASN A 22 15.96 -4.08 -24.77
CA ASN A 22 15.86 -3.09 -23.69
C ASN A 22 14.39 -2.79 -23.35
N LEU A 23 13.53 -2.57 -24.37
CA LEU A 23 12.10 -2.32 -24.16
C LEU A 23 11.41 -3.48 -23.43
N ALA A 24 11.66 -4.72 -23.85
CA ALA A 24 11.08 -5.91 -23.21
C ALA A 24 11.53 -6.07 -21.74
N HIS A 25 12.80 -5.75 -21.45
CA HIS A 25 13.33 -5.79 -20.08
C HIS A 25 12.74 -4.67 -19.20
N ILE A 26 12.56 -3.46 -19.74
CA ILE A 26 11.89 -2.34 -19.05
C ILE A 26 10.45 -2.68 -18.69
N ASP A 27 9.69 -3.30 -19.59
CA ASP A 27 8.31 -3.71 -19.32
C ASP A 27 8.27 -4.79 -18.22
N THR A 28 9.19 -5.75 -18.24
CA THR A 28 9.35 -6.76 -17.18
C THR A 28 9.67 -6.14 -15.81
N LEU A 29 10.53 -5.12 -15.76
CA LEU A 29 10.85 -4.39 -14.51
C LEU A 29 9.62 -3.70 -13.93
N SER A 30 8.79 -3.10 -14.80
CA SER A 30 7.55 -2.45 -14.41
C SER A 30 6.55 -3.44 -13.81
N GLU A 31 6.31 -4.56 -14.49
CA GLU A 31 5.43 -5.63 -14.00
C GLU A 31 5.89 -6.17 -12.64
N SER A 32 7.18 -6.49 -12.52
CA SER A 32 7.78 -6.96 -11.26
C SER A 32 7.62 -5.97 -10.12
N PHE A 33 7.71 -4.67 -10.40
CA PHE A 33 7.52 -3.63 -9.40
C PHE A 33 6.07 -3.55 -8.94
N PHE A 34 5.09 -3.59 -9.85
CA PHE A 34 3.67 -3.53 -9.47
C PHE A 34 3.21 -4.79 -8.76
N GLU A 35 3.75 -5.95 -9.11
CA GLU A 35 3.52 -7.18 -8.35
C GLU A 35 4.10 -7.08 -6.94
N PHE A 36 5.30 -6.51 -6.78
CA PHE A 36 5.87 -6.21 -5.46
C PHE A 36 4.95 -5.30 -4.64
N LEU A 37 4.43 -4.21 -5.21
CA LEU A 37 3.53 -3.30 -4.50
C LEU A 37 2.25 -4.00 -4.05
N LYS A 38 1.63 -4.78 -4.93
CA LYS A 38 0.43 -5.56 -4.62
C LYS A 38 0.66 -6.51 -3.45
N ASN A 39 1.77 -7.26 -3.48
CA ASN A 39 2.12 -8.18 -2.39
C ASN A 39 2.34 -7.44 -1.07
N GLU A 40 3.00 -6.29 -1.11
CA GLU A 40 3.25 -5.50 0.08
C GLU A 40 1.98 -4.85 0.68
N GLU A 41 1.06 -4.41 -0.18
CA GLU A 41 -0.27 -3.93 0.23
C GLU A 41 -1.03 -5.02 0.98
N ILE A 42 -1.07 -6.23 0.41
CA ILE A 42 -1.72 -7.41 1.04
C ILE A 42 -1.10 -7.67 2.41
N LEU A 43 0.23 -7.64 2.52
CA LEU A 43 0.93 -7.84 3.79
C LEU A 43 0.58 -6.77 4.83
N LEU A 44 0.50 -5.50 4.42
CA LEU A 44 0.12 -4.39 5.30
C LEU A 44 -1.30 -4.57 5.84
N LYS A 45 -2.27 -4.83 4.95
CA LYS A 45 -3.68 -5.04 5.30
C LYS A 45 -3.85 -6.26 6.21
N THR A 46 -3.22 -7.38 5.88
CA THR A 46 -3.30 -8.62 6.67
C THR A 46 -2.75 -8.41 8.07
N ARG A 47 -1.60 -7.72 8.20
CA ARG A 47 -0.99 -7.45 9.50
C ARG A 47 -1.87 -6.55 10.37
N ALA A 48 -2.48 -5.54 9.78
CA ALA A 48 -3.39 -4.65 10.49
C ALA A 48 -4.68 -5.35 10.90
N LEU A 49 -5.31 -6.10 9.99
CA LEU A 49 -6.50 -6.90 10.28
C LEU A 49 -6.26 -7.84 11.46
N LYS A 50 -5.17 -8.62 11.44
CA LYS A 50 -4.83 -9.54 12.54
C LYS A 50 -4.73 -8.82 13.88
N LYS A 51 -4.12 -7.64 13.91
CA LYS A 51 -3.96 -6.86 15.14
C LYS A 51 -5.27 -6.23 15.61
N TRP A 52 -6.12 -5.83 14.66
CA TRP A 52 -7.46 -5.34 14.93
C TRP A 52 -8.34 -6.42 15.57
N GLU A 53 -8.34 -7.61 14.97
CA GLU A 53 -9.09 -8.79 15.47
C GLU A 53 -8.64 -9.20 16.88
N GLU A 54 -7.32 -9.22 17.13
CA GLU A 54 -6.76 -9.52 18.44
C GLU A 54 -7.34 -8.61 19.53
N ILE A 55 -7.43 -7.31 19.24
CA ILE A 55 -7.92 -6.33 20.22
C ILE A 55 -9.43 -6.42 20.38
N CYS A 56 -10.17 -6.59 19.28
CA CYS A 56 -11.62 -6.78 19.35
C CYS A 56 -12.00 -8.03 20.16
N PHE A 57 -11.19 -9.08 20.07
CA PHE A 57 -11.35 -10.29 20.87
C PHE A 57 -11.05 -10.06 22.36
N ILE A 58 -9.88 -9.48 22.68
CA ILE A 58 -9.44 -9.24 24.07
C ILE A 58 -10.43 -8.32 24.81
N GLU A 59 -10.85 -7.23 24.16
CA GLU A 59 -11.75 -6.24 24.76
C GLU A 59 -13.23 -6.65 24.71
N GLY A 60 -13.53 -7.83 24.14
CA GLY A 60 -14.89 -8.32 24.03
C GLY A 60 -15.82 -7.42 23.21
N ILE A 61 -15.28 -6.61 22.31
CA ILE A 61 -16.05 -5.63 21.51
C ILE A 61 -17.20 -6.33 20.77
N ARG A 62 -16.94 -7.50 20.17
CA ARG A 62 -17.93 -8.27 19.38
C ARG A 62 -19.07 -8.92 20.19
N ARG A 63 -19.08 -8.76 21.51
CA ARG A 63 -20.09 -9.38 22.39
C ARG A 63 -21.47 -8.71 22.29
N SER A 64 -21.55 -7.47 21.80
CA SER A 64 -22.81 -6.76 21.59
C SER A 64 -23.00 -6.37 20.12
N LEU A 65 -24.26 -6.19 19.69
CA LEU A 65 -24.58 -5.68 18.36
C LEU A 65 -23.96 -4.29 18.13
N PHE A 66 -24.03 -3.43 19.15
CA PHE A 66 -23.40 -2.12 19.12
C PHE A 66 -21.88 -2.21 18.90
N GLY A 67 -21.20 -3.11 19.63
CA GLY A 67 -19.76 -3.26 19.49
C GLY A 67 -19.34 -3.81 18.12
N ARG A 68 -20.14 -4.69 17.52
CA ARG A 68 -19.90 -5.16 16.13
C ARG A 68 -20.05 -4.05 15.09
N SER A 69 -21.12 -3.26 15.17
CA SER A 69 -21.31 -2.11 14.28
C SER A 69 -20.22 -1.06 14.48
N TRP A 70 -19.84 -0.79 15.73
CA TRP A 70 -18.74 0.12 16.05
C TRP A 70 -17.41 -0.39 15.49
N GLU A 71 -17.12 -1.69 15.61
CA GLU A 71 -15.91 -2.28 15.06
C GLU A 71 -15.83 -2.10 13.54
N GLU A 72 -16.92 -2.42 12.84
CA GLU A 72 -17.03 -2.33 11.38
C GLU A 72 -16.76 -0.90 10.91
N ASP A 73 -17.44 0.10 11.51
CA ASP A 73 -17.25 1.51 11.17
C ASP A 73 -15.80 1.97 11.35
N LYS A 74 -15.19 1.60 12.48
CA LYS A 74 -13.80 2.01 12.78
C LYS A 74 -12.80 1.29 11.87
N PHE A 75 -12.99 0.01 11.61
CA PHE A 75 -12.09 -0.70 10.71
C PHE A 75 -12.20 -0.18 9.28
N GLN A 76 -13.42 0.04 8.80
CA GLN A 76 -13.68 0.55 7.46
C GLN A 76 -13.04 1.93 7.25
N LYS A 77 -13.14 2.82 8.24
CA LYS A 77 -12.50 4.15 8.17
C LYS A 77 -10.99 4.04 7.96
N TRP A 78 -10.33 3.18 8.74
CA TRP A 78 -8.89 2.95 8.60
C TRP A 78 -8.55 2.30 7.26
N HIS A 79 -9.29 1.26 6.87
CA HIS A 79 -9.08 0.55 5.61
C HIS A 79 -9.17 1.49 4.41
N ASN A 80 -10.20 2.34 4.36
CA ASN A 80 -10.38 3.33 3.29
C ASN A 80 -9.23 4.33 3.24
N GLN A 81 -8.75 4.78 4.40
CA GLN A 81 -7.62 5.69 4.48
C GLN A 81 -6.34 5.04 3.93
N ILE A 82 -6.07 3.77 4.27
CA ILE A 82 -4.91 3.05 3.73
C ILE A 82 -5.05 2.83 2.23
N GLN A 83 -6.22 2.38 1.77
CA GLN A 83 -6.45 2.16 0.34
C GLN A 83 -6.12 3.43 -0.45
N LYS A 84 -6.67 4.56 -0.02
CA LYS A 84 -6.41 5.85 -0.67
C LYS A 84 -4.92 6.15 -0.78
N TYR A 85 -4.16 5.95 0.30
CA TYR A 85 -2.73 6.23 0.23
C TYR A 85 -1.94 5.27 -0.66
N VAL A 86 -2.35 4.00 -0.71
CA VAL A 86 -1.73 3.03 -1.64
C VAL A 86 -2.03 3.43 -3.08
N ASP A 87 -3.27 3.82 -3.36
CA ASP A 87 -3.69 4.30 -4.68
C ASP A 87 -2.92 5.58 -5.08
N ASP A 88 -2.77 6.54 -4.14
CA ASP A 88 -2.00 7.77 -4.36
C ASP A 88 -0.52 7.47 -4.65
N PHE A 89 0.10 6.54 -3.90
CA PHE A 89 1.48 6.12 -4.15
C PHE A 89 1.61 5.45 -5.53
N HIS A 90 0.69 4.55 -5.86
CA HIS A 90 0.66 3.85 -7.13
C HIS A 90 0.53 4.83 -8.30
N ALA A 91 -0.43 5.77 -8.23
CA ALA A 91 -0.63 6.79 -9.24
C ALA A 91 0.63 7.66 -9.44
N ASN A 92 1.25 8.10 -8.35
CA ASN A 92 2.49 8.88 -8.41
C ASN A 92 3.63 8.11 -9.09
N VAL A 93 3.80 6.82 -8.78
CA VAL A 93 4.84 6.00 -9.42
C VAL A 93 4.56 5.81 -10.91
N VAL A 94 3.30 5.57 -11.29
CA VAL A 94 2.90 5.47 -12.70
C VAL A 94 3.22 6.76 -13.45
N ASP A 95 2.88 7.92 -12.89
CA ASP A 95 3.10 9.22 -13.52
C ASP A 95 4.59 9.57 -13.64
N GLU A 96 5.38 9.31 -12.59
CA GLU A 96 6.83 9.51 -12.64
C GLU A 96 7.50 8.56 -13.64
N TYR A 97 7.06 7.30 -13.71
CA TYR A 97 7.59 6.31 -14.64
C TYR A 97 7.24 6.64 -16.10
N LYS A 98 6.03 7.14 -16.39
CA LYS A 98 5.67 7.62 -17.73
C LYS A 98 6.60 8.75 -18.19
N LYS A 99 6.83 9.75 -17.32
CA LYS A 99 7.77 10.85 -17.60
C LYS A 99 9.20 10.35 -17.82
N LEU A 100 9.62 9.34 -17.07
CA LEU A 100 10.91 8.70 -17.26
C LEU A 100 10.98 8.05 -18.66
N LYS A 101 9.97 7.26 -19.04
CA LYS A 101 9.92 6.57 -20.34
C LYS A 101 9.90 7.55 -21.53
N GLU A 102 9.17 8.66 -21.42
CA GLU A 102 9.10 9.71 -22.46
C GLU A 102 10.45 10.40 -22.72
N ASN A 103 11.33 10.48 -21.71
CA ASN A 103 12.66 11.11 -21.83
C ASN A 103 13.75 10.18 -22.40
N SER A 104 13.37 9.07 -23.05
CA SER A 104 14.32 8.09 -23.64
C SER A 104 15.27 7.48 -22.62
N SER A 105 14.74 7.10 -21.46
CA SER A 105 15.54 6.53 -20.36
C SER A 105 16.14 5.18 -20.69
N THR A 106 17.35 4.96 -20.18
CA THR A 106 18.08 3.69 -20.25
C THR A 106 17.54 2.67 -19.24
N ASP A 107 17.77 1.37 -19.50
CA ASP A 107 17.47 0.27 -18.58
C ASP A 107 18.03 0.49 -17.16
N GLU A 108 19.22 1.11 -17.07
CA GLU A 108 19.87 1.39 -15.78
C GLU A 108 19.13 2.47 -14.99
N GLU A 109 18.61 3.49 -15.66
CA GLU A 109 17.79 4.55 -15.05
C GLU A 109 16.45 3.99 -14.56
N CYS A 110 15.78 3.17 -15.38
CA CYS A 110 14.56 2.46 -14.98
C CYS A 110 14.80 1.55 -13.76
N SER A 111 15.90 0.81 -13.75
CA SER A 111 16.27 -0.06 -12.62
C SER A 111 16.53 0.75 -11.33
N LYS A 112 17.26 1.86 -11.44
CA LYS A 112 17.51 2.78 -10.30
C LYS A 112 16.22 3.39 -9.78
N PHE A 113 15.32 3.81 -10.67
CA PHE A 113 14.01 4.34 -10.34
C PHE A 113 13.19 3.34 -9.51
N PHE A 114 12.97 2.12 -10.00
CA PHE A 114 12.17 1.13 -9.26
C PHE A 114 12.83 0.72 -7.93
N SER A 115 14.15 0.63 -7.89
CA SER A 115 14.88 0.38 -6.63
C SER A 115 14.66 1.50 -5.59
N MET A 116 14.66 2.75 -6.03
CA MET A 116 14.35 3.91 -5.18
C MET A 116 12.89 3.87 -4.70
N LYS A 117 11.93 3.64 -5.60
CA LYS A 117 10.51 3.53 -5.24
C LYS A 117 10.22 2.37 -4.27
N LYS A 118 10.91 1.23 -4.40
CA LYS A 118 10.84 0.14 -3.41
C LYS A 118 11.30 0.58 -2.02
N LYS A 119 12.33 1.43 -1.92
CA LYS A 119 12.81 1.98 -0.63
C LYS A 119 11.84 3.01 -0.05
N GLU A 120 11.29 3.88 -0.89
CA GLU A 120 10.25 4.84 -0.48
C GLU A 120 9.01 4.13 0.08
N TRP A 121 8.55 3.10 -0.64
CA TRP A 121 7.43 2.28 -0.20
C TRP A 121 7.68 1.61 1.16
N LYS A 122 8.87 1.05 1.39
CA LYS A 122 9.20 0.44 2.69
C LYS A 122 9.10 1.45 3.84
N LYS A 123 9.66 2.65 3.66
CA LYS A 123 9.54 3.74 4.66
C LYS A 123 8.08 4.11 4.89
N TYR A 124 7.31 4.21 3.81
CA TYR A 124 5.89 4.51 3.86
C TYR A 124 5.12 3.46 4.67
N LYS A 125 5.29 2.18 4.34
CA LYS A 125 4.67 1.03 5.02
C LYS A 125 4.95 1.02 6.53
N ASP A 126 6.20 1.27 6.92
CA ASP A 126 6.58 1.29 8.34
C ASP A 126 5.90 2.44 9.10
N SER A 127 5.89 3.64 8.52
CA SER A 127 5.18 4.80 9.07
C SER A 127 3.67 4.56 9.17
N THR A 128 3.06 4.01 8.13
CA THR A 128 1.63 3.70 8.09
C THR A 128 1.24 2.66 9.14
N TYR A 129 2.06 1.62 9.32
CA TYR A 129 1.82 0.64 10.36
C TYR A 129 2.00 1.21 11.76
N LYS A 130 2.92 2.16 11.96
CA LYS A 130 3.05 2.91 13.21
C LYS A 130 1.79 3.72 13.51
N LEU A 131 1.28 4.47 12.53
CA LEU A 131 0.02 5.21 12.64
C LEU A 131 -1.15 4.29 12.96
N PHE A 132 -1.19 3.09 12.37
CA PHE A 132 -2.22 2.10 12.70
C PHE A 132 -2.13 1.64 14.16
N LYS A 133 -0.94 1.45 14.73
CA LYS A 133 -0.82 1.10 16.16
C LYS A 133 -1.32 2.22 17.06
N GLU A 134 -1.02 3.47 16.71
CA GLU A 134 -1.50 4.65 17.44
C GLU A 134 -3.03 4.76 17.34
N TYR A 135 -3.57 4.65 16.12
CA TYR A 135 -5.00 4.56 15.82
C TYR A 135 -5.66 3.54 16.75
N VAL A 136 -5.18 2.30 16.72
CA VAL A 136 -5.68 1.18 17.54
C VAL A 136 -5.63 1.49 19.05
N LYS A 137 -4.57 2.11 19.54
CA LYS A 137 -4.42 2.48 20.95
C LYS A 137 -5.50 3.50 21.35
N ASP A 138 -5.67 4.55 20.55
CA ASP A 138 -6.67 5.59 20.80
C ASP A 138 -8.09 5.01 20.83
N TYR A 139 -8.38 4.01 19.99
CA TYR A 139 -9.68 3.33 19.99
C TYR A 139 -9.90 2.45 21.20
N LYS A 140 -8.88 1.76 21.67
CA LYS A 140 -8.98 1.02 22.92
C LYS A 140 -9.35 1.97 24.07
N GLU A 141 -8.68 3.12 24.15
CA GLU A 141 -8.98 4.13 25.16
C GLU A 141 -10.39 4.76 24.98
N GLU A 142 -10.88 4.93 23.74
CA GLU A 142 -12.27 5.33 23.46
C GLU A 142 -13.26 4.27 23.99
N TRP A 143 -13.00 3.00 23.71
CA TRP A 143 -13.86 1.87 24.10
C TRP A 143 -13.93 1.71 25.62
N ASP A 144 -12.79 1.72 26.30
CA ASP A 144 -12.69 1.63 27.76
C ASP A 144 -13.49 2.75 28.45
N ARG A 145 -13.42 3.98 27.92
CA ARG A 145 -14.20 5.11 28.43
C ARG A 145 -15.70 4.93 28.24
N LYS A 146 -16.15 4.35 27.13
CA LYS A 146 -17.57 4.06 26.90
C LYS A 146 -18.09 3.00 27.87
N GLN A 147 -17.37 1.90 28.02
CA GLN A 147 -17.71 0.82 28.97
C GLN A 147 -17.78 1.34 30.42
N ASN A 148 -16.85 2.21 30.82
CA ASN A 148 -16.87 2.82 32.15
C ASN A 148 -18.08 3.76 32.35
N LYS A 149 -18.44 4.56 31.35
CA LYS A 149 -19.63 5.43 31.42
C LYS A 149 -20.92 4.62 31.55
N GLU A 150 -21.08 3.56 30.76
CA GLU A 150 -22.24 2.67 30.84
C GLU A 150 -22.33 2.04 32.24
N ASN A 151 -21.22 1.50 32.77
CA ASN A 151 -21.18 0.91 34.10
C ASN A 151 -21.56 1.89 35.23
N VAL A 152 -21.13 3.16 35.12
CA VAL A 152 -21.52 4.21 36.09
C VAL A 152 -23.01 4.50 35.98
N LEU A 153 -23.54 4.64 34.75
CA LEU A 153 -24.97 4.92 34.52
C LEU A 153 -25.86 3.81 35.10
N TYR A 154 -25.52 2.54 34.85
CA TYR A 154 -26.23 1.39 35.42
C TYR A 154 -26.21 1.38 36.95
N ARG A 155 -25.07 1.74 37.57
CA ARG A 155 -24.96 1.82 39.04
C ARG A 155 -25.79 2.95 39.65
N VAL A 156 -25.91 4.09 38.97
CA VAL A 156 -26.75 5.19 39.42
C VAL A 156 -28.23 4.81 39.34
N LEU A 157 -28.69 4.28 38.21
CA LEU A 157 -30.08 3.86 38.02
C LEU A 157 -30.52 2.81 39.04
N ARG A 158 -29.64 1.86 39.38
CA ARG A 158 -29.92 0.80 40.36
C ARG A 158 -29.94 1.28 41.83
N LYS A 159 -29.38 2.46 42.13
CA LYS A 159 -29.46 3.09 43.46
C LYS A 159 -30.68 4.01 43.62
N SER A 160 -31.34 4.34 42.51
CA SER A 160 -32.51 5.22 42.46
C SER A 160 -33.83 4.45 42.37
N THR A 161 -33.79 3.12 42.37
CA THR A 161 -34.95 2.21 42.43
C THR A 161 -34.92 1.47 43.76
#